data_AF-A0A920QZ84-F1
#
_entry.id   AF-A0A920QZ84-F1
#
_cell.length_a   1.000
_cell.length_b   1.000
_cell.length_c   1.000
_cell.angle_alpha   90.00
_cell.angle_beta   90.00
_cell.angle_gamma   90.00
#
_symmetry.space_group_name_H-M   'P 1'
#
loop_
_entity.id
_entity.type
_entity.pdbx_description
1 polymer ?
#
loop_
_entity_poly.entity_id
_entity_poly.type
_entity_poly.pdbx_seq_one_letter_code
_entity_poly.pdbx_strand_id
1 'polypeptide(L)'
;MESKTFDFAIIGAGIIGLSVAMKISSEIPNVSVVVLEKEQKIASHQTGHNSGVIHAGIYYAPGSQKASFCYSGSKALRSYCEVKEIPFEMVGKLIIATDTSELSALDELFRRGSKMELMDLEWWTRMR
;
A
#
# COMPACT_ATOMS: atom_id res chain seq x y z
N MET A 1 30.02 -16.51 23.69
CA MET A 1 28.78 -16.26 22.92
C MET A 1 29.02 -16.79 21.52
N GLU A 2 28.22 -17.75 21.08
CA GLU A 2 28.24 -18.16 19.68
C GLU A 2 27.59 -17.07 18.83
N SER A 3 28.32 -16.60 17.81
CA SER A 3 27.77 -15.66 16.83
C SER A 3 26.96 -16.45 15.80
N LYS A 4 25.69 -16.09 15.63
CA LYS A 4 24.88 -16.62 14.53
C LYS A 4 25.11 -15.78 13.28
N THR A 5 25.43 -16.44 12.17
CA THR A 5 25.58 -15.81 10.86
C THR A 5 24.28 -15.97 10.07
N PHE A 6 23.87 -14.91 9.36
CA PHE A 6 22.72 -14.90 8.47
C PHE A 6 23.13 -14.32 7.12
N ASP A 7 22.49 -14.77 6.03
CA ASP A 7 22.76 -14.27 4.68
C ASP A 7 22.20 -12.86 4.46
N PHE A 8 21.03 -12.59 5.06
CA PHE A 8 20.38 -11.28 5.01
C PHE A 8 19.98 -10.80 6.41
N ALA A 9 20.27 -9.53 6.69
CA ALA A 9 19.77 -8.83 7.86
C ALA A 9 18.86 -7.67 7.43
N ILE A 10 17.65 -7.63 7.98
CA ILE A 10 16.65 -6.58 7.72
C ILE A 10 16.42 -5.81 9.02
N ILE A 11 16.55 -4.49 8.97
CA ILE A 11 16.34 -3.62 10.13
C ILE A 11 14.92 -3.03 10.08
N GLY A 12 14.10 -3.38 11.06
CA GLY A 12 12.71 -2.97 11.23
C GLY A 12 11.70 -4.05 10.84
N ALA A 13 10.85 -4.44 11.79
CA ALA A 13 9.74 -5.39 11.60
C ALA A 13 8.40 -4.67 11.39
N GLY A 14 8.41 -3.62 10.56
CA GLY A 14 7.20 -3.04 9.96
C GLY A 14 6.78 -3.80 8.71
N ILE A 15 5.67 -3.39 8.08
CA ILE A 15 5.12 -4.05 6.88
C ILE A 15 6.13 -4.16 5.75
N ILE A 16 6.96 -3.14 5.53
CA ILE A 16 7.99 -3.17 4.48
C ILE A 16 9.07 -4.20 4.79
N GLY A 17 9.65 -4.17 6.00
CA GLY A 17 10.73 -5.09 6.38
C GLY A 17 10.26 -6.55 6.37
N LEU A 18 9.06 -6.83 6.89
CA LEU A 18 8.48 -8.17 6.86
C LEU A 18 8.13 -8.62 5.45
N SER A 19 7.63 -7.72 4.59
CA SER A 19 7.36 -8.05 3.18
C SER A 19 8.63 -8.39 2.42
N VAL A 20 9.72 -7.66 2.66
CA VAL A 20 11.04 -7.97 2.07
C VAL A 20 11.56 -9.32 2.57
N ALA A 21 11.47 -9.58 3.89
CA ALA A 21 11.89 -10.85 4.48
C ALA A 21 11.12 -12.04 3.89
N MET A 22 9.79 -11.89 3.76
CA MET A 22 8.92 -12.89 3.15
C MET A 22 9.29 -13.14 1.69
N LYS A 23 9.57 -12.07 0.92
CA LYS A 23 9.91 -12.18 -0.50
C LYS A 23 11.25 -12.88 -0.71
N ILE A 24 12.29 -12.49 0.03
CA ILE A 24 13.61 -13.13 -0.03
C ILE A 24 13.48 -14.61 0.34
N SER A 25 12.80 -14.92 1.44
CA SER A 25 12.65 -16.30 1.93
C SER A 25 11.85 -17.20 0.98
N SER A 26 10.96 -16.62 0.16
CA SER A 26 10.15 -17.38 -0.80
C SER A 26 10.79 -17.54 -2.18
N GLU A 27 11.67 -16.63 -2.58
CA GLU A 27 12.29 -16.65 -3.92
C GLU A 27 13.71 -17.21 -3.95
N ILE A 28 14.45 -17.16 -2.83
CA ILE A 28 15.83 -17.61 -2.77
C ILE A 28 15.92 -18.85 -1.86
N PRO A 29 16.07 -20.06 -2.43
CA PRO A 29 16.19 -21.28 -1.64
C PRO A 29 17.44 -21.26 -0.74
N ASN A 30 17.34 -21.88 0.44
CA ASN A 30 18.45 -22.13 1.37
C ASN A 30 19.16 -20.87 1.93
N VAL A 31 18.53 -19.70 1.90
CA VAL A 31 19.06 -18.51 2.57
C VAL A 31 18.47 -18.33 3.95
N SER A 32 19.28 -17.79 4.85
CA SER A 32 18.91 -17.42 6.20
C SER A 32 18.67 -15.92 6.30
N VAL A 33 17.49 -15.55 6.79
CA VAL A 33 17.10 -14.14 6.95
C VAL A 33 16.84 -13.86 8.43
N VAL A 34 17.44 -12.78 8.94
CA VAL A 34 17.12 -12.24 10.26
C VAL A 34 16.44 -10.88 10.12
N VAL A 35 15.36 -10.67 10.86
CA VAL A 35 14.71 -9.38 11.00
C VAL A 35 14.96 -8.87 12.41
N LEU A 36 15.52 -7.67 12.51
CA LEU A 36 15.86 -7.01 13.78
C LEU A 36 14.88 -5.87 14.02
N GLU A 37 14.14 -5.94 15.13
CA GLU A 37 13.22 -4.89 15.56
C GLU A 37 13.67 -4.36 16.92
N LYS A 38 13.64 -3.04 17.08
CA LYS A 38 14.01 -2.39 18.35
C LYS A 38 12.92 -2.56 19.40
N GLU A 39 11.66 -2.66 18.98
CA GLU A 39 10.50 -2.80 19.85
C GLU A 39 10.27 -4.26 20.26
N GLN A 40 9.59 -4.46 21.41
CA GLN A 40 9.21 -5.81 21.86
C GLN A 40 8.16 -6.48 20.97
N LYS A 41 7.40 -5.69 20.21
CA LYS A 41 6.35 -6.17 19.30
C LYS A 41 6.62 -5.65 17.89
N ILE A 42 6.39 -6.49 16.91
CA ILE A 42 6.41 -6.09 15.49
C ILE A 42 5.32 -5.06 15.20
N ALA A 43 5.50 -4.30 14.12
CA ALA A 43 4.53 -3.31 13.66
C ALA A 43 4.11 -2.23 14.68
N SER A 44 4.87 -2.02 15.76
CA SER A 44 4.50 -1.06 16.83
C SER A 44 4.47 0.41 16.41
N HIS A 45 5.01 0.77 15.24
CA HIS A 45 5.08 2.16 14.74
C HIS A 45 4.08 2.42 13.60
N GLN A 46 4.51 2.98 12.47
CA GLN A 46 3.63 3.39 11.36
C GLN A 46 2.74 2.25 10.83
N THR A 47 3.22 1.01 10.82
CA THR A 47 2.42 -0.15 10.39
C THR A 47 1.23 -0.44 11.32
N GLY A 48 1.36 -0.23 12.62
CA GLY A 48 0.25 -0.34 13.58
C GLY A 48 -0.60 0.92 13.68
N HIS A 49 -0.10 2.06 13.20
CA HIS A 49 -0.74 3.37 13.32
C HIS A 49 -1.00 4.00 11.93
N ASN A 50 -1.85 3.36 11.14
CA ASN A 50 -2.34 3.90 9.86
C ASN A 50 -3.83 3.59 9.69
N SER A 51 -4.45 4.12 8.65
CA SER A 51 -5.88 3.98 8.39
C SER A 51 -6.31 2.60 7.87
N GLY A 52 -5.36 1.71 7.55
CA GLY A 52 -5.64 0.40 6.96
C GLY A 52 -6.18 0.45 5.52
N VAL A 53 -6.13 1.62 4.85
CA VAL A 53 -6.73 1.80 3.53
C VAL A 53 -5.81 1.27 2.43
N ILE A 54 -6.35 0.38 1.60
CA ILE A 54 -5.75 0.02 0.31
C ILE A 54 -6.07 1.13 -0.70
N HIS A 55 -5.11 2.03 -0.93
CA HIS A 55 -5.34 3.21 -1.76
C HIS A 55 -5.41 2.89 -3.27
N ALA A 56 -6.29 3.61 -3.97
CA ALA A 56 -6.37 3.59 -5.44
C ALA A 56 -5.29 4.44 -6.13
N GLY A 57 -4.60 5.33 -5.40
CA GLY A 57 -3.48 6.12 -5.93
C GLY A 57 -3.84 7.43 -6.64
N ILE A 58 -5.11 7.85 -6.62
CA ILE A 58 -5.62 9.04 -7.34
C ILE A 58 -4.90 10.38 -7.02
N TYR A 59 -4.28 10.49 -5.85
CA TYR A 59 -3.54 11.70 -5.44
C TYR A 59 -2.09 11.74 -5.92
N TYR A 60 -1.55 10.61 -6.40
CA TYR A 60 -0.14 10.54 -6.78
C TYR A 60 0.07 11.11 -8.18
N ALA A 61 1.23 11.76 -8.36
CA ALA A 61 1.60 12.30 -9.66
C ALA A 61 1.73 11.15 -10.69
N PRO A 62 1.14 11.28 -11.88
CA PRO A 62 1.33 10.32 -12.97
C PRO A 62 2.81 10.08 -13.28
N GLY A 63 3.17 8.82 -13.55
CA GLY A 63 4.56 8.42 -13.81
C GLY A 63 5.48 8.35 -12.58
N SER A 64 5.01 8.76 -11.40
CA SER A 64 5.81 8.63 -10.17
C SER A 64 5.92 7.17 -9.72
N GLN A 65 7.02 6.85 -9.04
CA GLN A 65 7.19 5.54 -8.40
C GLN A 65 6.09 5.24 -7.38
N LYS A 66 5.60 6.26 -6.65
CA LYS A 66 4.47 6.11 -5.72
C LYS A 66 3.20 5.66 -6.44
N ALA A 67 2.88 6.26 -7.59
CA ALA A 67 1.74 5.83 -8.38
C ALA A 67 1.90 4.38 -8.86
N SER A 68 3.08 4.05 -9.41
CA SER A 68 3.39 2.69 -9.87
C SER A 68 3.28 1.64 -8.75
N PHE A 69 3.89 1.90 -7.59
CA PHE A 69 3.87 0.98 -6.45
C PHE A 69 2.50 0.90 -5.78
N CYS A 70 1.73 2.00 -5.75
CA CYS A 70 0.38 1.96 -5.22
C CYS A 70 -0.52 1.06 -6.06
N TYR A 71 -0.45 1.18 -7.39
CA TYR A 71 -1.28 0.39 -8.29
C TYR A 71 -0.92 -1.10 -8.22
N SER A 72 0.37 -1.45 -8.42
CA SER A 72 0.81 -2.84 -8.37
C SER A 72 0.69 -3.44 -6.97
N GLY A 73 1.03 -2.66 -5.94
CA GLY A 73 0.94 -3.06 -4.53
C GLY A 73 -0.49 -3.28 -4.06
N SER A 74 -1.45 -2.43 -4.47
CA SER A 74 -2.87 -2.62 -4.17
C SER A 74 -3.41 -3.93 -4.76
N LYS A 75 -3.05 -4.25 -6.00
CA LYS A 75 -3.42 -5.53 -6.63
C LYS A 75 -2.80 -6.72 -5.92
N ALA A 76 -1.49 -6.66 -5.64
CA ALA A 76 -0.77 -7.73 -4.96
C ALA A 76 -1.29 -7.97 -3.52
N LEU A 77 -1.57 -6.90 -2.78
CA LEU A 77 -2.07 -6.98 -1.41
C LEU A 77 -3.47 -7.60 -1.36
N ARG A 78 -4.38 -7.20 -2.25
CA ARG A 78 -5.72 -7.82 -2.34
C ARG A 78 -5.63 -9.32 -2.60
N SER A 79 -4.85 -9.71 -3.61
CA SER A 79 -4.62 -11.13 -3.91
C SER A 79 -3.98 -11.89 -2.75
N TYR A 80 -3.03 -11.28 -2.04
CA TYR A 80 -2.43 -11.87 -0.85
C TYR A 80 -3.46 -12.06 0.27
N CYS A 81 -4.31 -11.06 0.53
CA CYS A 81 -5.38 -11.15 1.51
C CYS A 81 -6.40 -12.24 1.16
N GLU A 82 -6.80 -12.35 -0.11
CA GLU A 82 -7.68 -13.42 -0.60
C GLU A 82 -7.07 -14.81 -0.35
N VAL A 83 -5.82 -15.02 -0.77
CA VAL A 83 -5.12 -16.31 -0.64
C VAL A 83 -4.86 -16.68 0.83
N LYS A 84 -4.66 -15.69 1.70
CA LYS A 84 -4.38 -15.89 3.12
C LYS A 84 -5.62 -15.77 4.00
N GLU A 85 -6.79 -15.61 3.40
CA GLU A 85 -8.07 -15.41 4.10
C GLU A 85 -8.00 -14.26 5.14
N ILE A 86 -7.26 -13.21 4.81
CA ILE A 86 -7.16 -12.00 5.63
C ILE A 86 -8.36 -11.10 5.28
N PRO A 87 -9.20 -10.71 6.25
CA PRO A 87 -10.35 -9.87 5.99
C PRO A 87 -9.96 -8.51 5.39
N PHE A 88 -10.64 -8.12 4.30
CA PHE A 88 -10.62 -6.77 3.75
C PHE A 88 -11.94 -6.50 3.02
N GLU A 89 -12.28 -5.22 2.82
CA GLU A 89 -13.51 -4.81 2.15
C GLU A 89 -13.24 -3.80 1.04
N MET A 90 -13.94 -3.96 -0.09
CA MET A 90 -13.91 -3.02 -1.21
C MET A 90 -15.05 -2.01 -1.08
N VAL A 91 -14.92 -1.07 -0.13
CA VAL A 91 -15.97 -0.10 0.23
C VAL A 91 -16.03 1.15 -0.66
N GLY A 92 -15.10 1.29 -1.61
CA GLY A 92 -14.98 2.48 -2.46
C GLY A 92 -14.45 3.73 -1.72
N LYS A 93 -14.34 4.84 -2.45
CA LYS A 93 -13.94 6.14 -1.90
C LYS A 93 -14.66 7.27 -2.63
N LEU A 94 -15.31 8.15 -1.87
CA LEU A 94 -15.87 9.39 -2.38
C LEU A 94 -14.94 10.58 -2.07
N ILE A 95 -14.69 11.42 -3.08
CA ILE A 95 -13.96 12.68 -2.94
C ILE A 95 -14.95 13.79 -3.28
N ILE A 96 -15.17 14.70 -2.35
CA ILE A 96 -16.23 15.71 -2.42
C ILE A 96 -15.59 17.10 -2.41
N ALA A 97 -15.99 17.94 -3.36
CA ALA A 97 -15.81 19.38 -3.26
C ALA A 97 -16.95 19.96 -2.42
N THR A 98 -16.60 20.55 -1.28
CA THR A 98 -17.54 21.17 -0.34
C THR A 98 -17.78 22.65 -0.61
N ASP A 99 -16.89 23.27 -1.38
CA ASP A 99 -16.99 24.64 -1.89
C ASP A 99 -16.63 24.70 -3.38
N THR A 100 -17.14 25.73 -4.07
CA THR A 100 -16.85 25.97 -5.50
C THR A 100 -15.37 26.14 -5.82
N SER A 101 -14.57 26.64 -4.88
CA SER A 101 -13.11 26.78 -5.05
C SER A 101 -12.38 25.43 -5.18
N GLU A 102 -12.96 24.34 -4.67
CA GLU A 102 -12.37 22.99 -4.70
C GLU A 102 -12.65 22.24 -6.02
N LEU A 103 -13.57 22.73 -6.86
CA LEU A 103 -13.96 22.06 -8.11
C LEU A 103 -12.79 21.86 -9.06
N SER A 104 -11.92 22.88 -9.20
CA SER A 104 -10.73 22.78 -10.05
C SER A 104 -9.75 21.68 -9.59
N ALA A 105 -9.62 21.47 -8.28
CA ALA A 105 -8.80 20.41 -7.72
C ALA A 105 -9.45 19.02 -7.93
N LEU A 106 -10.77 18.94 -7.80
CA LEU A 106 -11.53 17.72 -8.07
C LEU A 106 -11.44 17.32 -9.55
N ASP A 107 -11.57 18.28 -10.47
CA ASP A 107 -11.40 18.08 -11.92
C ASP A 107 -10.01 17.52 -12.24
N GLU A 108 -8.97 18.07 -11.62
CA GLU A 108 -7.61 17.60 -11.81
C GLU A 108 -7.39 16.18 -11.26
N LEU A 109 -8.00 15.84 -10.10
CA LEU A 109 -7.98 14.48 -9.58
C LEU A 109 -8.68 13.49 -10.51
N PHE A 110 -9.84 13.87 -11.07
CA PHE A 110 -10.56 13.05 -12.04
C PHE A 110 -9.71 12.85 -13.31
N ARG A 111 -9.15 13.92 -13.86
CA ARG A 111 -8.27 13.89 -15.04
C ARG A 111 -7.04 13.00 -14.82
N ARG A 112 -6.45 13.00 -13.63
CA ARG A 112 -5.32 12.11 -13.27
C ARG A 112 -5.77 10.66 -13.18
N GLY A 113 -6.87 10.39 -12.48
CA GLY A 113 -7.41 9.05 -12.31
C GLY A 113 -7.78 8.39 -13.64
N SER A 114 -8.41 9.13 -14.57
CA SER A 114 -8.75 8.62 -15.91
C SER A 114 -7.51 8.23 -16.71
N LYS A 115 -6.39 8.95 -16.56
CA LYS A 115 -5.12 8.61 -17.25
C LYS A 115 -4.42 7.39 -16.65
N MET A 116 -4.68 7.08 -15.39
CA MET A 116 -4.12 5.92 -14.70
C MET A 116 -4.96 4.65 -14.88
N GLU A 117 -6.04 4.72 -15.66
CA GLU A 117 -7.01 3.62 -15.84
C GLU A 117 -7.48 3.05 -14.50
N LEU A 118 -7.70 3.94 -13.51
CA LEU A 118 -8.33 3.54 -12.27
C LEU A 118 -9.73 3.02 -12.58
N MET A 119 -9.95 1.73 -12.31
CA MET A 119 -11.26 1.10 -12.50
C MET A 119 -12.31 1.82 -11.66
N ASP A 120 -13.52 1.93 -12.21
CA ASP A 120 -14.73 2.42 -11.54
C ASP A 120 -14.64 3.87 -11.02
N LEU A 121 -13.90 4.75 -11.73
CA LEU A 121 -13.88 6.19 -11.44
C LEU A 121 -15.06 6.91 -12.10
N GLU A 122 -15.93 7.49 -11.28
CA GLU A 122 -17.13 8.20 -11.73
C GLU A 122 -17.14 9.66 -11.26
N TRP A 123 -17.70 10.54 -12.09
CA TRP A 123 -17.97 11.93 -11.74
C TRP A 123 -19.43 12.12 -11.36
N TRP A 124 -19.68 12.62 -10.15
CA TRP A 124 -21.02 12.80 -9.61
C TRP A 124 -21.31 14.29 -9.41
N THR A 125 -22.55 14.69 -9.63
CA THR A 125 -23.04 16.04 -9.27
C THR A 125 -24.26 15.88 -8.39
N ARG A 126 -24.53 16.86 -7.52
CA ARG A 126 -25.66 16.83 -6.58
C ARG A 126 -27.05 16.77 -7.24
N MET A 127 -27.13 16.79 -8.58
CA MET A 127 -28.38 16.71 -9.35
C MET A 127 -28.73 15.31 -9.87
N ARG A 128 -28.07 14.24 -9.38
CA ARG A 128 -28.55 12.85 -9.50
C ARG A 128 -28.26 12.08 -8.23
#